data_AF-A0A2X3IRZ8-F1
#
_entry.id   AF-A0A2X3IRZ8-F1
#
_cell.length_a   1.000
_cell.length_b   1.000
_cell.length_c   1.000
_cell.angle_alpha   90.00
_cell.angle_beta   90.00
_cell.angle_gamma   90.00
#
_symmetry.space_group_name_H-M   'P 1'
#
loop_
_entity.id
_entity.type
_entity.pdbx_description
1 polymer ?
#
loop_
_entity_poly.entity_id
_entity_poly.type
_entity_poly.pdbx_seq_one_letter_code
_entity_poly.pdbx_strand_id
1 'polypeptide(L)'
;MSSAPTDTHKTFLADLARLVGPSHLLTDPAKTQRYRKGFRSGQGEALAVVFPGTLLELWRVLNACVDADKIILMQAANTGLTEGSTPNGNDYDREIVIISTLRLDKLHLLDKGEQVLAWPGTTLYSLEKALKPLGREPHSVIGSSCIGASVIGGICNNSGGSLVQRGPAYTEMSLFAQIDADGKLKLVNHLGIDLGSTPEQILSRLDDERISDSDVLHDGRHAHDHDYVTRVRDVDADTPARYNADPDRLFESSGCAGKLAVFAVRLDTFPAEKRQQVFYIGTNQPQVLTEIRRHILAEFQHLPVAGNICTAIFTISPRSMAKTPS
;
A
#
# COMPACT_ATOMS: atom_id res chain seq x y z
N MET A 1 13.19 11.85 -31.64
CA MET A 1 14.28 12.84 -31.55
C MET A 1 14.21 13.44 -30.16
N SER A 2 15.26 13.29 -29.35
CA SER A 2 15.29 13.83 -27.99
C SER A 2 15.46 15.35 -28.08
N SER A 3 14.40 16.12 -27.81
CA SER A 3 14.51 17.56 -27.65
C SER A 3 15.38 17.83 -26.42
N ALA A 4 16.43 18.63 -26.57
CA ALA A 4 17.26 19.05 -25.45
C ALA A 4 16.37 19.62 -24.33
N PRO A 5 16.61 19.28 -23.05
CA PRO A 5 15.77 19.78 -21.96
C PRO A 5 15.81 21.32 -21.95
N THR A 6 14.64 21.94 -21.90
CA THR A 6 14.48 23.38 -21.72
C THR A 6 15.20 23.82 -20.42
N ASP A 7 15.65 25.07 -20.34
CA ASP A 7 16.40 25.52 -19.16
C ASP A 7 15.58 25.40 -17.86
N THR A 8 14.25 25.51 -17.93
CA THR A 8 13.34 25.23 -16.81
C THR A 8 13.41 23.77 -16.34
N HIS A 9 13.55 22.79 -17.25
CA HIS A 9 13.66 21.38 -16.87
C HIS A 9 15.00 21.08 -16.22
N LYS A 10 16.07 21.70 -16.70
CA LYS A 10 17.40 21.55 -16.09
C LYS A 10 17.41 22.05 -14.64
N THR A 11 16.83 23.23 -14.39
CA THR A 11 16.74 23.79 -13.04
C THR A 11 15.91 22.88 -12.12
N PHE A 12 14.73 22.44 -12.57
CA PHE A 12 13.88 21.53 -11.79
C PHE A 12 14.58 20.21 -11.46
N LEU A 13 15.23 19.56 -12.43
CA LEU A 13 15.96 18.32 -12.20
C LEU A 13 17.18 18.52 -11.29
N ALA A 14 17.87 19.66 -11.39
CA ALA A 14 18.95 20.02 -10.47
C ALA A 14 18.44 20.21 -9.04
N ASP A 15 17.26 20.82 -8.86
CA ASP A 15 16.62 20.94 -7.55
C ASP A 15 16.24 19.59 -6.96
N LEU A 16 15.62 18.69 -7.74
CA LEU A 16 15.35 17.33 -7.29
C LEU A 16 16.65 16.60 -6.88
N ALA A 17 17.71 16.70 -7.69
CA ALA A 17 19.00 16.09 -7.37
C ALA A 17 19.64 16.68 -6.10
N ARG A 18 19.44 17.98 -5.83
CA ARG A 18 19.89 18.63 -4.59
C ARG A 18 19.11 18.13 -3.37
N LEU A 19 17.82 17.84 -3.52
CA LEU A 19 16.96 17.38 -2.43
C LEU A 19 17.28 15.95 -1.99
N VAL A 20 17.44 15.02 -2.95
CA VAL A 20 17.60 13.58 -2.63
C VAL A 20 19.00 13.02 -2.88
N GLY A 21 19.89 13.82 -3.48
CA GLY A 21 21.20 13.40 -3.96
C GLY A 21 21.19 12.94 -5.43
N PRO A 22 22.24 13.22 -6.23
CA PRO A 22 22.28 12.88 -7.66
C PRO A 22 22.14 11.37 -7.97
N SER A 23 22.58 10.49 -7.07
CA SER A 23 22.43 9.03 -7.21
C SER A 23 20.99 8.55 -7.06
N HIS A 24 20.09 9.42 -6.58
CA HIS A 24 18.70 9.12 -6.27
C HIS A 24 17.73 9.85 -7.21
N LEU A 25 18.21 10.25 -8.39
CA LEU A 25 17.42 10.77 -9.49
C LEU A 25 17.81 10.05 -10.79
N LEU A 26 16.83 9.47 -11.49
CA LEU A 26 17.01 8.83 -12.78
C LEU A 26 16.22 9.55 -13.86
N THR A 27 16.89 9.94 -14.95
CA THR A 27 16.27 10.59 -16.12
C THR A 27 16.52 9.81 -17.41
N ASP A 28 17.57 8.97 -17.44
CA ASP A 28 17.88 8.09 -18.57
C ASP A 28 16.72 7.10 -18.82
N PRO A 29 16.07 7.12 -20.00
CA PRO A 29 14.95 6.23 -20.32
C PRO A 29 15.24 4.74 -20.11
N ALA A 30 16.48 4.30 -20.33
CA ALA A 30 16.88 2.92 -20.12
C ALA A 30 16.91 2.56 -18.63
N LYS A 31 17.36 3.48 -17.77
CA LYS A 31 17.41 3.28 -16.31
C LYS A 31 16.03 3.39 -15.66
N THR A 32 15.13 4.19 -16.22
CA THR A 32 13.76 4.37 -15.71
C THR A 32 12.79 3.29 -16.18
N GLN A 33 13.14 2.48 -17.17
CA GLN A 33 12.24 1.51 -17.82
C GLN A 33 11.49 0.60 -16.83
N ARG A 34 12.18 0.06 -15.81
CA ARG A 34 11.56 -0.84 -14.81
C ARG A 34 10.48 -0.19 -13.94
N TYR A 35 10.52 1.14 -13.82
CA TYR A 35 9.54 1.92 -13.06
C TYR A 35 8.40 2.42 -13.94
N ARG A 36 8.64 2.54 -15.25
CA ARG A 36 7.66 3.00 -16.23
C ARG A 36 6.83 1.88 -16.83
N LYS A 37 7.22 0.61 -16.65
CA LYS A 37 6.51 -0.57 -17.14
C LYS A 37 5.83 -1.29 -15.98
N GLY A 38 4.52 -1.49 -16.08
CA GLY A 38 3.75 -2.17 -15.05
C GLY A 38 4.04 -3.67 -15.00
N PHE A 39 3.68 -4.30 -13.87
CA PHE A 39 4.00 -5.71 -13.60
C PHE A 39 3.41 -6.67 -14.64
N ARG A 40 2.15 -6.44 -15.04
CA ARG A 40 1.43 -7.24 -16.03
C ARG A 40 1.40 -6.55 -17.39
N SER A 41 1.00 -5.29 -17.40
CA SER A 41 0.82 -4.43 -18.57
C SER A 41 0.88 -2.97 -18.12
N GLY A 42 0.68 -2.03 -19.05
CA GLY A 42 0.83 -0.60 -18.80
C GLY A 42 2.28 -0.14 -18.99
N GLN A 43 2.45 0.95 -19.75
CA GLN A 43 3.73 1.62 -19.93
C GLN A 43 3.50 3.05 -20.42
N GLY A 44 4.42 3.95 -20.08
CA GLY A 44 4.52 5.28 -20.66
C GLY A 44 5.83 5.98 -20.35
N GLU A 45 5.95 7.24 -20.73
CA GLU A 45 7.11 8.07 -20.49
C GLU A 45 7.02 8.79 -19.12
N ALA A 46 8.17 9.09 -18.55
CA ALA A 46 8.29 9.92 -17.35
C ALA A 46 9.57 10.74 -17.46
N LEU A 47 9.50 12.02 -17.08
CA LEU A 47 10.63 12.95 -17.07
C LEU A 47 11.74 12.45 -16.14
N ALA A 48 11.34 11.93 -14.97
CA ALA A 48 12.27 11.39 -13.99
C ALA A 48 11.63 10.34 -13.09
N VAL A 49 12.49 9.53 -12.47
CA VAL A 49 12.18 8.72 -11.30
C VAL A 49 13.05 9.20 -10.15
N VAL A 50 12.43 9.54 -9.02
CA VAL A 50 13.10 10.11 -7.83
C VAL A 50 12.92 9.19 -6.62
N PHE A 51 13.97 9.08 -5.79
CA PHE A 51 14.04 8.14 -4.68
C PHE A 51 14.33 8.87 -3.36
N PRO A 52 13.33 9.53 -2.73
CA PRO A 52 13.53 10.17 -1.43
C PRO A 52 13.96 9.16 -0.36
N GLY A 53 14.92 9.54 0.48
CA GLY A 53 15.47 8.73 1.56
C GLY A 53 14.86 9.01 2.94
N THR A 54 14.13 10.11 3.08
CA THR A 54 13.41 10.51 4.30
C THR A 54 12.02 11.02 3.95
N LEU A 55 11.10 11.03 4.92
CA LEU A 55 9.77 11.63 4.76
C LEU A 55 9.89 13.13 4.48
N LEU A 56 10.83 13.83 5.13
CA LEU A 56 11.07 15.25 4.85
C LEU A 56 11.58 15.49 3.42
N GLU A 57 12.44 14.62 2.89
CA GLU A 57 12.82 14.65 1.47
C GLU A 57 11.62 14.41 0.56
N LEU A 58 10.76 13.42 0.86
CA LEU A 58 9.53 13.16 0.10
C LEU A 58 8.65 14.40 0.04
N TRP A 59 8.42 15.07 1.18
CA TRP A 59 7.65 16.31 1.25
C TRP A 59 8.24 17.43 0.39
N ARG A 60 9.56 17.62 0.43
CA ARG A 60 10.24 18.64 -0.37
C ARG A 60 10.18 18.33 -1.87
N VAL A 61 10.32 17.05 -2.25
CA VAL A 61 10.17 16.60 -3.65
C VAL A 61 8.75 16.85 -4.15
N LEU A 62 7.72 16.55 -3.34
CA LEU A 62 6.34 16.83 -3.70
C LEU A 62 6.10 18.32 -3.91
N ASN A 63 6.57 19.19 -3.02
CA ASN A 63 6.49 20.65 -3.19
C ASN A 63 7.16 21.09 -4.48
N ALA A 64 8.39 20.64 -4.76
CA ALA A 64 9.10 20.97 -5.99
C ALA A 64 8.32 20.53 -7.24
N CYS A 65 7.68 19.36 -7.22
CA CYS A 65 6.85 18.88 -8.33
C CYS A 65 5.59 19.75 -8.52
N VAL A 66 4.92 20.14 -7.42
CA VAL A 66 3.73 21.00 -7.47
C VAL A 66 4.08 22.40 -7.97
N ASP A 67 5.16 23.00 -7.45
CA ASP A 67 5.62 24.33 -7.86
C ASP A 67 6.05 24.39 -9.33
N ALA A 68 6.56 23.27 -9.86
CA ALA A 68 6.94 23.12 -11.27
C ALA A 68 5.82 22.56 -12.16
N ASP A 69 4.58 22.46 -11.63
CA ASP A 69 3.40 21.93 -12.31
C ASP A 69 3.63 20.58 -13.00
N LYS A 70 4.21 19.63 -12.26
CA LYS A 70 4.47 18.26 -12.72
C LYS A 70 3.40 17.29 -12.22
N ILE A 71 3.08 16.30 -13.05
CA ILE A 71 2.24 15.19 -12.62
C ILE A 71 3.06 14.27 -11.72
N ILE A 72 2.55 14.02 -10.52
CA ILE A 72 3.18 13.13 -9.55
C ILE A 72 2.57 11.73 -9.69
N LEU A 73 3.42 10.72 -9.83
CA LEU A 73 3.02 9.33 -9.77
C LEU A 73 3.71 8.65 -8.59
N MET A 74 2.96 8.43 -7.51
CA MET A 74 3.44 7.72 -6.33
C MET A 74 3.56 6.23 -6.63
N GLN A 75 4.74 5.65 -6.39
CA GLN A 75 5.00 4.25 -6.68
C GLN A 75 5.81 3.60 -5.57
N ALA A 76 5.28 2.51 -4.99
CA ALA A 76 6.03 1.64 -4.11
C ALA A 76 6.71 0.52 -4.92
N ALA A 77 6.28 -0.73 -4.74
CA ALA A 77 6.90 -1.91 -5.35
C ALA A 77 6.54 -2.17 -6.83
N ASN A 78 5.64 -1.37 -7.43
CA ASN A 78 5.17 -1.55 -8.81
C ASN A 78 4.62 -2.96 -9.10
N THR A 79 3.87 -3.54 -8.17
CA THR A 79 3.24 -4.86 -8.31
C THR A 79 1.76 -4.80 -8.70
N GLY A 80 1.25 -3.60 -9.00
CA GLY A 80 -0.12 -3.39 -9.46
C GLY A 80 -0.38 -4.13 -10.78
N LEU A 81 -1.53 -4.80 -10.87
CA LEU A 81 -1.87 -5.63 -12.03
C LEU A 81 -2.73 -4.89 -13.06
N THR A 82 -3.32 -3.75 -12.71
CA THR A 82 -4.29 -3.01 -13.51
C THR A 82 -3.73 -1.69 -14.03
N GLU A 83 -2.42 -1.64 -14.30
CA GLU A 83 -1.71 -0.49 -14.92
C GLU A 83 -1.64 0.79 -14.06
N GLY A 84 -2.41 0.89 -12.98
CA GLY A 84 -2.50 2.07 -12.11
C GLY A 84 -1.26 2.41 -11.28
N SER A 85 -0.17 1.65 -11.43
CA SER A 85 1.11 1.94 -10.75
C SER A 85 2.16 2.54 -11.69
N THR A 86 1.84 2.79 -12.96
CA THR A 86 2.78 3.31 -13.97
C THR A 86 2.10 4.32 -14.88
N PRO A 87 2.85 5.16 -15.62
CA PRO A 87 2.27 5.99 -16.66
C PRO A 87 1.45 5.14 -17.65
N ASN A 88 0.27 5.62 -18.03
CA ASN A 88 -0.59 4.98 -19.02
C ASN A 88 -0.47 5.75 -20.34
N GLY A 89 0.41 5.30 -21.23
CA GLY A 89 0.69 6.04 -22.47
C GLY A 89 1.50 7.32 -22.24
N ASN A 90 1.49 8.18 -23.27
CA ASN A 90 2.36 9.36 -23.38
C ASN A 90 1.56 10.64 -23.68
N ASP A 91 0.26 10.61 -23.44
CA ASP A 91 -0.74 11.62 -23.79
C ASP A 91 -1.16 12.51 -22.62
N TYR A 92 -0.41 12.46 -21.51
CA TYR A 92 -0.56 13.39 -20.40
C TYR A 92 -0.22 14.83 -20.84
N ASP A 93 -0.96 15.80 -20.32
CA ASP A 93 -0.81 17.23 -20.63
C ASP A 93 0.47 17.85 -20.06
N ARG A 94 1.03 17.21 -19.04
CA ARG A 94 2.23 17.62 -18.31
C ARG A 94 3.16 16.43 -18.11
N GLU A 95 4.41 16.73 -17.86
CA GLU A 95 5.43 15.73 -17.62
C GLU A 95 5.20 15.00 -16.29
N ILE A 96 5.44 13.68 -16.30
CA ILE A 96 5.30 12.83 -15.12
C ILE A 96 6.64 12.70 -14.39
N VAL A 97 6.59 12.84 -13.07
CA VAL A 97 7.66 12.42 -12.15
C VAL A 97 7.15 11.23 -11.34
N ILE A 98 7.83 10.09 -11.48
CA ILE A 98 7.56 8.91 -10.65
C ILE A 98 8.34 9.06 -9.34
N ILE A 99 7.66 9.02 -8.21
CA ILE A 99 8.30 9.03 -6.90
C ILE A 99 8.30 7.60 -6.35
N SER A 100 9.47 6.97 -6.31
CA SER A 100 9.64 5.63 -5.77
C SER A 100 9.88 5.66 -4.27
N THR A 101 9.00 5.05 -3.50
CA THR A 101 9.00 5.14 -2.04
C THR A 101 9.79 4.04 -1.32
N LEU A 102 10.45 3.14 -2.05
CA LEU A 102 11.04 1.92 -1.48
C LEU A 102 12.20 2.15 -0.49
N ARG A 103 12.81 3.34 -0.47
CA ARG A 103 13.82 3.71 0.54
C ARG A 103 13.22 4.07 1.90
N LEU A 104 11.92 4.34 1.95
CA LEU A 104 11.19 4.76 3.14
C LEU A 104 10.58 3.54 3.82
N ASP A 105 11.41 2.61 4.29
CA ASP A 105 10.99 1.26 4.70
C ASP A 105 10.89 1.05 6.22
N LYS A 106 11.00 2.12 7.00
CA LYS A 106 10.86 2.12 8.46
C LYS A 106 9.53 1.51 8.91
N LEU A 107 9.50 1.02 10.14
CA LEU A 107 8.32 0.45 10.79
C LEU A 107 8.41 0.76 12.28
N HIS A 108 7.34 1.28 12.85
CA HIS A 108 7.29 1.59 14.28
C HIS A 108 6.15 0.79 14.92
N LEU A 109 6.47 0.10 16.02
CA LEU A 109 5.53 -0.72 16.76
C LEU A 109 4.91 0.12 17.87
N LEU A 110 3.58 0.12 17.95
CA LEU A 110 2.81 0.79 18.99
C LEU A 110 2.19 -0.26 19.89
N ASP A 111 2.05 0.05 21.18
CA ASP A 111 1.32 -0.80 22.14
C ASP A 111 1.77 -2.26 22.12
N LYS A 112 3.09 -2.48 22.19
CA LYS A 112 3.70 -3.82 22.12
C LYS A 112 3.33 -4.59 20.84
N GLY A 113 3.06 -3.87 19.75
CA GLY A 113 2.73 -4.40 18.45
C GLY A 113 1.24 -4.59 18.20
N GLU A 114 0.33 -4.22 19.12
CA GLU A 114 -1.12 -4.22 18.83
C GLU A 114 -1.46 -3.33 17.65
N GLN A 115 -0.72 -2.23 17.50
CA GLN A 115 -0.76 -1.38 16.32
C GLN A 115 0.64 -1.16 15.76
N VAL A 116 0.68 -0.73 14.50
CA VAL A 116 1.91 -0.34 13.83
C VAL A 116 1.72 0.96 13.08
N LEU A 117 2.80 1.73 12.97
CA LEU A 117 2.94 2.80 11.99
C LEU A 117 3.82 2.28 10.85
N ALA A 118 3.29 2.26 9.63
CA ALA A 118 4.01 1.81 8.44
C ALA A 118 4.34 3.00 7.53
N TRP A 119 5.56 3.02 7.00
CA TRP A 119 6.08 4.00 6.06
C TRP A 119 5.80 3.60 4.60
N PRO A 120 6.00 4.50 3.63
CA PRO A 120 5.57 4.31 2.24
C PRO A 120 6.27 3.15 1.51
N GLY A 121 7.46 2.75 1.98
CA GLY A 121 8.23 1.61 1.48
C GLY A 121 8.14 0.36 2.33
N THR A 122 7.44 0.39 3.49
CA THR A 122 7.33 -0.79 4.37
C THR A 122 6.64 -1.92 3.64
N THR A 123 7.29 -3.07 3.56
CA THR A 123 6.74 -4.26 2.90
C THR A 123 5.87 -5.07 3.83
N LEU A 124 4.88 -5.80 3.29
CA LEU A 124 4.11 -6.77 4.08
C LEU A 124 5.02 -7.85 4.67
N TYR A 125 6.08 -8.24 3.96
CA TYR A 125 7.08 -9.20 4.43
C TYR A 125 7.87 -8.68 5.65
N SER A 126 8.33 -7.43 5.62
CA SER A 126 9.04 -6.83 6.75
C SER A 126 8.12 -6.64 7.96
N LEU A 127 6.85 -6.29 7.73
CA LEU A 127 5.83 -6.24 8.77
C LEU A 127 5.60 -7.61 9.42
N GLU A 128 5.35 -8.66 8.62
CA GLU A 128 5.17 -10.01 9.12
C GLU A 128 6.37 -10.48 9.95
N LYS A 129 7.59 -10.22 9.46
CA LYS A 129 8.83 -10.56 10.17
C LYS A 129 8.95 -9.85 11.52
N ALA A 130 8.53 -8.59 11.60
CA ALA A 130 8.57 -7.80 12.83
C ALA A 130 7.51 -8.23 13.86
N LEU A 131 6.34 -8.68 13.40
CA LEU A 131 5.24 -9.11 14.27
C LEU A 131 5.38 -10.54 14.80
N LYS A 132 6.04 -11.42 14.04
CA LYS A 132 6.20 -12.84 14.40
C LYS A 132 6.78 -13.08 15.81
N PRO A 133 7.84 -12.40 16.27
CA PRO A 133 8.35 -12.56 17.64
C PRO A 133 7.37 -12.13 18.74
N LEU A 134 6.39 -11.29 18.40
CA LEU A 134 5.36 -10.78 19.32
C LEU A 134 4.12 -11.68 19.36
N GLY A 135 4.12 -12.77 18.58
CA GLY A 135 2.95 -13.63 18.44
C GLY A 135 1.79 -12.91 17.76
N ARG A 136 2.09 -12.02 16.80
CA ARG A 136 1.10 -11.26 16.04
C ARG A 136 1.24 -11.45 14.53
N GLU A 137 0.16 -11.18 13.82
CA GLU A 137 0.00 -11.30 12.37
C GLU A 137 -0.42 -9.97 11.74
N PRO A 138 -0.02 -9.69 10.48
CA PRO A 138 -0.43 -8.50 9.77
C PRO A 138 -1.92 -8.53 9.40
N HIS A 139 -2.46 -7.35 9.08
CA HIS A 139 -3.83 -7.20 8.57
C HIS A 139 -4.05 -7.81 7.18
N SER A 140 -2.99 -8.12 6.42
CA SER A 140 -3.10 -8.58 5.04
C SER A 140 -2.02 -9.59 4.65
N VAL A 141 -2.43 -10.61 3.89
CA VAL A 141 -1.57 -11.56 3.19
C VAL A 141 -2.07 -11.66 1.75
N ILE A 142 -1.27 -11.20 0.79
CA ILE A 142 -1.58 -11.20 -0.64
C ILE A 142 -0.55 -12.03 -1.40
N GLY A 143 -0.90 -12.52 -2.58
CA GLY A 143 0.03 -13.32 -3.40
C GLY A 143 1.35 -12.58 -3.72
N SER A 144 1.32 -11.25 -3.74
CA SER A 144 2.49 -10.40 -3.96
C SER A 144 3.29 -10.07 -2.69
N SER A 145 2.90 -10.53 -1.51
CA SER A 145 3.64 -10.28 -0.26
C SER A 145 5.09 -10.75 -0.35
N CYS A 146 5.31 -11.92 -0.99
CA CYS A 146 6.64 -12.51 -1.15
C CYS A 146 7.53 -11.83 -2.21
N ILE A 147 6.97 -10.93 -3.02
CA ILE A 147 7.71 -10.16 -4.04
C ILE A 147 7.79 -8.67 -3.68
N GLY A 148 7.55 -8.32 -2.41
CA GLY A 148 7.84 -6.99 -1.87
C GLY A 148 6.66 -6.00 -1.91
N ALA A 149 5.42 -6.45 -2.06
CA ALA A 149 4.27 -5.55 -1.97
C ALA A 149 4.27 -4.73 -0.65
N SER A 150 4.08 -3.43 -0.78
CA SER A 150 4.10 -2.48 0.34
C SER A 150 2.77 -2.45 1.09
N VAL A 151 2.83 -2.20 2.40
CA VAL A 151 1.66 -1.96 3.27
C VAL A 151 0.81 -0.79 2.75
N ILE A 152 1.42 0.38 2.54
CA ILE A 152 0.69 1.56 2.05
C ILE A 152 0.10 1.33 0.66
N GLY A 153 0.83 0.68 -0.26
CA GLY A 153 0.27 0.30 -1.56
C GLY A 153 -0.98 -0.60 -1.44
N GLY A 154 -1.04 -1.46 -0.43
CA GLY A 154 -2.24 -2.23 -0.10
C GLY A 154 -3.42 -1.35 0.33
N ILE A 155 -3.16 -0.39 1.23
CA ILE A 155 -4.16 0.59 1.70
C ILE A 155 -4.68 1.45 0.54
N CYS A 156 -3.79 2.01 -0.28
CA CYS A 156 -4.18 2.86 -1.42
C CYS A 156 -5.05 2.12 -2.44
N ASN A 157 -5.01 0.78 -2.48
CA ASN A 157 -5.77 -0.03 -3.44
C ASN A 157 -6.87 -0.87 -2.77
N ASN A 158 -7.16 -0.67 -1.47
CA ASN A 158 -8.10 -1.52 -0.71
C ASN A 158 -7.83 -3.02 -0.93
N SER A 159 -6.55 -3.42 -0.92
CA SER A 159 -6.14 -4.77 -1.29
C SER A 159 -6.82 -5.81 -0.40
N GLY A 160 -7.42 -6.84 -1.02
CA GLY A 160 -8.04 -7.95 -0.30
C GLY A 160 -7.29 -9.25 -0.57
N GLY A 161 -6.63 -9.76 0.47
CA GLY A 161 -5.81 -10.96 0.43
C GLY A 161 -6.58 -12.26 0.60
N SER A 162 -5.83 -13.30 1.00
CA SER A 162 -6.38 -14.64 1.27
C SER A 162 -6.97 -14.77 2.68
N LEU A 163 -6.74 -13.80 3.57
CA LEU A 163 -7.23 -13.82 4.94
C LEU A 163 -8.75 -13.63 4.96
N VAL A 164 -9.51 -14.68 5.26
CA VAL A 164 -10.99 -14.66 5.26
C VAL A 164 -11.54 -13.84 6.42
N GLN A 165 -10.78 -13.72 7.51
CA GLN A 165 -11.18 -12.97 8.70
C GLN A 165 -10.86 -11.47 8.62
N ARG A 166 -10.19 -11.01 7.55
CA ARG A 166 -9.75 -9.63 7.38
C ARG A 166 -10.36 -9.06 6.10
N GLY A 167 -10.93 -7.87 6.22
CA GLY A 167 -11.50 -7.15 5.07
C GLY A 167 -10.43 -6.65 4.09
N PRO A 168 -10.82 -5.84 3.10
CA PRO A 168 -9.85 -5.01 2.39
C PRO A 168 -8.96 -4.24 3.38
N ALA A 169 -7.70 -4.03 2.99
CA ALA A 169 -6.78 -3.18 3.75
C ALA A 169 -7.39 -1.78 3.90
N TYR A 170 -7.56 -1.33 5.14
CA TYR A 170 -8.31 -0.12 5.47
C TYR A 170 -7.79 0.50 6.78
N THR A 171 -7.82 1.83 6.86
CA THR A 171 -7.62 2.62 8.08
C THR A 171 -8.19 4.02 7.93
N GLU A 172 -8.67 4.58 9.04
CA GLU A 172 -9.06 5.98 9.21
C GLU A 172 -7.91 6.85 9.74
N MET A 173 -6.73 6.25 9.96
CA MET A 173 -5.59 6.90 10.60
C MET A 173 -4.37 6.92 9.69
N SER A 174 -4.13 8.05 9.05
CA SER A 174 -3.01 8.24 8.13
C SER A 174 -2.42 9.65 8.21
N LEU A 175 -1.17 9.77 7.75
CA LEU A 175 -0.52 11.04 7.44
C LEU A 175 -0.33 11.10 5.92
N PHE A 176 -0.85 12.13 5.28
CA PHE A 176 -0.79 12.26 3.83
C PHE A 176 -0.65 13.72 3.40
N ALA A 177 -0.20 13.92 2.16
CA ALA A 177 -0.30 15.20 1.48
C ALA A 177 -1.35 15.18 0.38
N GLN A 178 -2.04 16.31 0.24
CA GLN A 178 -3.04 16.55 -0.79
C GLN A 178 -2.80 17.91 -1.45
N ILE A 179 -3.19 18.04 -2.70
CA ILE A 179 -3.24 19.33 -3.38
C ILE A 179 -4.65 19.89 -3.15
N ASP A 180 -4.74 21.07 -2.55
CA ASP A 180 -6.02 21.74 -2.31
C ASP A 180 -6.59 22.41 -3.58
N ALA A 181 -7.76 23.01 -3.46
CA ALA A 181 -8.44 23.66 -4.59
C ALA A 181 -7.65 24.84 -5.19
N ASP A 182 -6.72 25.43 -4.42
CA ASP A 182 -5.84 26.52 -4.85
C ASP A 182 -4.53 26.02 -5.47
N GLY A 183 -4.40 24.69 -5.65
CA GLY A 183 -3.19 24.07 -6.18
C GLY A 183 -2.03 24.01 -5.19
N LYS A 184 -2.28 24.20 -3.88
CA LYS A 184 -1.24 24.17 -2.85
C LYS A 184 -1.16 22.82 -2.18
N LEU A 185 0.06 22.36 -1.95
CA LEU A 185 0.32 21.12 -1.21
C LEU A 185 0.07 21.35 0.29
N LYS A 186 -0.75 20.50 0.90
CA LYS A 186 -1.06 20.51 2.33
C LYS A 186 -0.70 19.16 2.95
N LEU A 187 -0.08 19.19 4.12
CA LEU A 187 0.15 18.00 4.95
C LEU A 187 -1.02 17.86 5.94
N VAL A 188 -1.62 16.68 6.00
CA VAL A 188 -2.77 16.36 6.85
C VAL A 188 -2.38 15.20 7.76
N ASN A 189 -2.34 15.46 9.07
CA ASN A 189 -2.00 14.47 10.08
C ASN A 189 -3.26 13.96 10.78
N HIS A 190 -3.75 12.80 10.38
CA HIS A 190 -4.84 12.08 11.03
C HIS A 190 -4.37 10.78 11.69
N LEU A 191 -3.08 10.64 12.01
CA LEU A 191 -2.57 9.44 12.68
C LEU A 191 -3.12 9.21 14.09
N GLY A 192 -3.72 10.23 14.70
CA GLY A 192 -3.97 10.24 16.15
C GLY A 192 -2.65 10.21 16.92
N ILE A 193 -1.62 10.90 16.42
CA ILE A 193 -0.32 11.05 17.08
C ILE A 193 0.06 12.53 17.02
N ASP A 194 0.37 13.13 18.17
CA ASP A 194 0.87 14.50 18.22
C ASP A 194 2.34 14.56 17.75
N LEU A 195 2.53 15.15 16.57
CA LEU A 195 3.83 15.23 15.90
C LEU A 195 4.30 16.68 15.74
N GLY A 196 3.58 17.65 16.33
CA GLY A 196 3.80 19.09 16.11
C GLY A 196 2.93 19.67 15.00
N SER A 197 3.24 20.91 14.60
CA SER A 197 2.34 21.73 13.77
C SER A 197 2.87 22.06 12.36
N THR A 198 4.17 21.89 12.10
CA THR A 198 4.76 22.13 10.77
C THR A 198 5.19 20.83 10.10
N PRO A 199 5.24 20.77 8.76
CA PRO A 199 5.77 19.59 8.05
C PRO A 199 7.18 19.20 8.52
N GLU A 200 8.06 20.16 8.77
CA GLU A 200 9.41 19.89 9.26
C GLU A 200 9.40 19.23 10.63
N GLN A 201 8.56 19.71 11.56
CA GLN A 201 8.42 19.10 12.88
C GLN A 201 7.86 17.67 12.78
N ILE A 202 6.74 17.52 12.07
CA ILE A 202 6.03 16.25 11.95
C ILE A 202 6.92 15.19 11.30
N LEU A 203 7.48 15.51 10.12
CA LEU A 203 8.21 14.55 9.31
C LEU A 203 9.59 14.23 9.89
N SER A 204 10.32 15.23 10.42
CA SER A 204 11.61 14.94 11.08
C SER A 204 11.43 14.11 12.35
N ARG A 205 10.34 14.31 13.10
CA ARG A 205 10.06 13.50 14.29
C ARG A 205 9.82 12.03 13.93
N LEU A 206 9.12 11.77 12.82
CA LEU A 206 8.94 10.42 12.27
C LEU A 206 10.25 9.86 11.70
N ASP A 207 10.99 10.65 10.93
CA ASP A 207 12.27 10.24 10.34
C ASP A 207 13.33 9.91 11.40
N ASP A 208 13.34 10.61 12.53
CA ASP A 208 14.26 10.38 13.64
C ASP A 208 13.74 9.32 14.65
N GLU A 209 12.55 8.76 14.42
CA GLU A 209 11.90 7.79 15.32
C GLU A 209 11.69 8.31 16.75
N ARG A 210 11.37 9.61 16.89
CA ARG A 210 11.18 10.32 18.16
C ARG A 210 9.72 10.37 18.64
N ILE A 211 8.95 9.31 18.36
CA ILE A 211 7.59 9.12 18.88
C ILE A 211 7.67 8.51 20.28
N SER A 212 6.86 9.00 21.20
CA SER A 212 6.67 8.43 22.55
C SER A 212 5.23 7.97 22.74
N ASP A 213 5.01 7.03 23.66
CA ASP A 213 3.66 6.52 23.99
C ASP A 213 2.69 7.66 24.39
N SER A 214 3.19 8.73 25.04
CA SER A 214 2.36 9.88 25.42
C SER A 214 1.87 10.74 24.25
N ASP A 215 2.49 10.62 23.07
CA ASP A 215 2.03 11.32 21.87
C ASP A 215 0.84 10.63 21.20
N VAL A 216 0.58 9.36 21.56
CA VAL A 216 -0.37 8.49 20.87
C VAL A 216 -1.77 8.63 21.48
N LEU A 217 -2.74 9.00 20.66
CA LEU A 217 -4.15 9.11 21.04
C LEU A 217 -4.90 7.82 20.67
N HIS A 218 -5.82 7.40 21.53
CA HIS A 218 -6.72 6.27 21.32
C HIS A 218 -8.17 6.76 21.35
N ASP A 219 -8.70 7.09 20.18
CA ASP A 219 -9.96 7.84 20.03
C ASP A 219 -11.09 7.04 19.34
N GLY A 220 -10.90 5.74 19.15
CA GLY A 220 -11.93 4.82 18.65
C GLY A 220 -12.08 4.76 17.13
N ARG A 221 -11.32 5.57 16.38
CA ARG A 221 -11.23 5.44 14.92
C ARG A 221 -10.67 4.08 14.51
N HIS A 222 -11.07 3.61 13.34
CA HIS A 222 -10.81 2.24 12.90
C HIS A 222 -9.46 2.12 12.19
N ALA A 223 -8.59 1.22 12.67
CA ALA A 223 -7.30 0.91 12.05
C ALA A 223 -7.31 -0.40 11.24
N HIS A 224 -8.51 -0.96 11.01
CA HIS A 224 -8.81 -2.06 10.11
C HIS A 224 -10.31 -2.05 9.74
N ASP A 225 -10.75 -2.98 8.91
CA ASP A 225 -12.17 -3.18 8.58
C ASP A 225 -12.88 -4.06 9.62
N HIS A 226 -13.52 -3.43 10.62
CA HIS A 226 -14.04 -4.09 11.82
C HIS A 226 -15.18 -5.08 11.57
N ASP A 227 -16.14 -4.76 10.70
CA ASP A 227 -17.37 -5.53 10.53
C ASP A 227 -17.30 -6.57 9.38
N TYR A 228 -16.12 -6.75 8.76
CA TYR A 228 -15.98 -7.66 7.61
C TYR A 228 -16.35 -9.10 7.92
N VAL A 229 -16.09 -9.58 9.14
CA VAL A 229 -16.48 -10.93 9.56
C VAL A 229 -18.00 -11.13 9.50
N THR A 230 -18.78 -10.08 9.78
CA THR A 230 -20.24 -10.13 9.63
C THR A 230 -20.61 -10.17 8.15
N ARG A 231 -20.03 -9.27 7.34
CA ARG A 231 -20.33 -9.17 5.90
C ARG A 231 -19.96 -10.43 5.11
N VAL A 232 -18.80 -11.04 5.40
CA VAL A 232 -18.36 -12.26 4.70
C VAL A 232 -19.22 -13.48 5.05
N ARG A 233 -19.87 -13.47 6.22
CA ARG A 233 -20.79 -14.53 6.65
C ARG A 233 -22.20 -14.40 6.09
N ASP A 234 -22.57 -13.22 5.59
CA ASP A 234 -23.86 -13.02 4.93
C ASP A 234 -23.85 -13.67 3.54
N VAL A 235 -24.17 -14.96 3.51
CA VAL A 235 -24.17 -15.77 2.28
C VAL A 235 -25.40 -15.54 1.42
N ASP A 236 -26.41 -14.85 1.94
CA ASP A 236 -27.68 -14.59 1.25
C ASP A 236 -27.80 -13.16 0.73
N ALA A 237 -26.90 -12.26 1.14
CA ALA A 237 -26.72 -10.95 0.53
C ALA A 237 -26.56 -11.04 -0.99
N ASP A 238 -27.26 -10.15 -1.70
CA ASP A 238 -27.18 -9.99 -3.16
C ASP A 238 -26.04 -9.06 -3.60
N THR A 239 -25.26 -8.54 -2.66
CA THR A 239 -24.07 -7.72 -2.88
C THR A 239 -22.76 -8.47 -2.62
N PRO A 240 -21.65 -8.16 -3.32
CA PRO A 240 -20.37 -8.78 -3.04
C PRO A 240 -19.84 -8.43 -1.64
N ALA A 241 -19.14 -9.37 -0.98
CA ALA A 241 -18.55 -9.14 0.35
C ALA A 241 -17.47 -8.03 0.37
N ARG A 242 -16.81 -7.76 -0.76
CA ARG A 242 -15.85 -6.67 -0.95
C ARG A 242 -15.58 -6.41 -2.44
N TYR A 243 -15.38 -5.14 -2.80
CA TYR A 243 -14.98 -4.69 -4.13
C TYR A 243 -14.33 -3.30 -4.03
N ASN A 244 -13.53 -2.89 -5.02
CA ASN A 244 -12.71 -1.67 -4.90
C ASN A 244 -13.53 -0.37 -4.79
N ALA A 245 -14.70 -0.33 -5.43
CA ALA A 245 -15.58 0.85 -5.45
C ALA A 245 -16.62 0.83 -4.31
N ASP A 246 -16.37 0.05 -3.25
CA ASP A 246 -17.20 0.03 -2.04
C ASP A 246 -17.07 1.38 -1.31
N PRO A 247 -18.13 2.21 -1.23
CA PRO A 247 -18.04 3.55 -0.67
C PRO A 247 -17.63 3.55 0.80
N ASP A 248 -18.00 2.52 1.57
CA ASP A 248 -17.66 2.44 3.00
C ASP A 248 -16.17 2.17 3.22
N ARG A 249 -15.43 1.78 2.17
CA ARG A 249 -13.99 1.51 2.21
C ARG A 249 -13.16 2.55 1.47
N LEU A 250 -13.79 3.64 1.02
CA LEU A 250 -13.10 4.80 0.45
C LEU A 250 -13.01 5.89 1.50
N PHE A 251 -11.83 6.04 2.11
CA PHE A 251 -11.60 7.05 3.15
C PHE A 251 -10.15 7.52 3.12
N GLU A 252 -9.94 8.79 2.77
CA GLU A 252 -8.62 9.43 2.72
C GLU A 252 -7.57 8.56 2.01
N SER A 253 -6.59 8.01 2.73
CA SER A 253 -5.56 7.12 2.19
C SER A 253 -6.11 5.77 1.72
N SER A 254 -7.14 5.24 2.38
CA SER A 254 -7.79 3.97 2.05
C SER A 254 -8.54 4.10 0.73
N GLY A 255 -8.05 3.41 -0.30
CA GLY A 255 -8.61 3.48 -1.65
C GLY A 255 -8.21 4.73 -2.44
N CYS A 256 -7.23 5.52 -1.99
CA CYS A 256 -6.85 6.76 -2.67
C CYS A 256 -6.27 6.57 -4.07
N ALA A 257 -5.79 5.37 -4.41
CA ALA A 257 -5.21 5.01 -5.70
C ALA A 257 -4.15 6.01 -6.23
N GLY A 258 -3.33 6.56 -5.32
CA GLY A 258 -2.27 7.51 -5.65
C GLY A 258 -2.73 8.97 -5.84
N LYS A 259 -4.01 9.28 -5.58
CA LYS A 259 -4.53 10.66 -5.56
C LYS A 259 -4.05 11.48 -4.36
N LEU A 260 -3.53 10.80 -3.34
CA LEU A 260 -2.86 11.38 -2.19
C LEU A 260 -1.42 10.84 -2.12
N ALA A 261 -0.50 11.65 -1.60
CA ALA A 261 0.83 11.17 -1.24
C ALA A 261 0.82 10.74 0.23
N VAL A 262 0.73 9.43 0.49
CA VAL A 262 0.65 8.89 1.84
C VAL A 262 2.05 8.73 2.45
N PHE A 263 2.27 9.32 3.61
CA PHE A 263 3.54 9.33 4.35
C PHE A 263 3.60 8.26 5.42
N ALA A 264 2.48 7.99 6.09
CA ALA A 264 2.39 6.92 7.07
C ALA A 264 0.94 6.46 7.26
N VAL A 265 0.77 5.22 7.68
CA VAL A 265 -0.54 4.65 8.06
C VAL A 265 -0.43 3.95 9.40
N ARG A 266 -1.41 4.18 10.28
CA ARG A 266 -1.55 3.48 11.56
C ARG A 266 -2.55 2.35 11.38
N LEU A 267 -2.15 1.14 11.75
CA LEU A 267 -2.88 -0.09 11.44
C LEU A 267 -2.91 -1.03 12.64
N ASP A 268 -4.02 -1.74 12.81
CA ASP A 268 -4.13 -2.82 13.78
C ASP A 268 -3.36 -4.05 13.31
N THR A 269 -2.88 -4.82 14.27
CA THR A 269 -2.36 -6.16 14.07
C THR A 269 -3.13 -7.15 14.93
N PHE A 270 -3.01 -8.43 14.60
CA PHE A 270 -3.89 -9.44 15.16
C PHE A 270 -3.09 -10.49 15.92
N PRO A 271 -3.66 -11.12 16.97
CA PRO A 271 -3.04 -12.28 17.59
C PRO A 271 -2.79 -13.36 16.55
N ALA A 272 -1.61 -13.98 16.58
CA ALA A 272 -1.28 -15.08 15.68
C ALA A 272 -2.05 -16.35 16.04
N GLU A 273 -2.42 -17.12 15.02
CA GLU A 273 -3.09 -18.40 15.22
C GLU A 273 -2.10 -19.46 15.72
N LYS A 274 -2.41 -20.10 16.84
CA LYS A 274 -1.46 -21.03 17.51
C LYS A 274 -1.23 -22.33 16.76
N ARG A 275 -2.24 -22.79 16.00
CA ARG A 275 -2.20 -24.05 15.24
C ARG A 275 -2.96 -23.86 13.95
N GLN A 276 -2.26 -23.98 12.84
CA GLN A 276 -2.86 -23.92 11.51
C GLN A 276 -2.76 -25.29 10.85
N GLN A 277 -3.80 -25.67 10.10
CA GLN A 277 -3.82 -26.90 9.32
C GLN A 277 -4.38 -26.60 7.92
N VAL A 278 -3.74 -27.17 6.91
CA VAL A 278 -4.17 -27.04 5.51
C VAL A 278 -4.93 -28.31 5.10
N PHE A 279 -6.14 -28.14 4.59
CA PHE A 279 -6.94 -29.21 4.01
C PHE A 279 -6.97 -29.04 2.49
N TYR A 280 -6.50 -30.04 1.75
CA TYR A 280 -6.55 -30.05 0.30
C TYR A 280 -7.82 -30.79 -0.16
N ILE A 281 -8.76 -30.06 -0.77
CA ILE A 281 -10.05 -30.61 -1.20
C ILE A 281 -10.11 -30.56 -2.72
N GLY A 282 -10.29 -31.74 -3.34
CA GLY A 282 -10.44 -31.89 -4.79
C GLY A 282 -11.84 -32.38 -5.15
N THR A 283 -12.45 -31.76 -6.15
CA THR A 283 -13.75 -32.18 -6.71
C THR A 283 -13.84 -31.75 -8.18
N ASN A 284 -14.58 -32.52 -8.97
CA ASN A 284 -14.93 -32.16 -10.35
C ASN A 284 -16.30 -31.46 -10.47
N GLN A 285 -16.99 -31.27 -9.34
CA GLN A 285 -18.31 -30.64 -9.28
C GLN A 285 -18.23 -29.29 -8.55
N PRO A 286 -18.38 -28.15 -9.25
CA PRO A 286 -18.29 -26.82 -8.63
C PRO A 286 -19.25 -26.61 -7.45
N GLN A 287 -20.42 -27.25 -7.50
CA GLN A 287 -21.46 -27.16 -6.48
C GLN A 287 -20.96 -27.61 -5.09
N VAL A 288 -20.09 -28.62 -5.02
CA VAL A 288 -19.49 -29.09 -3.76
C VAL A 288 -18.68 -27.98 -3.09
N LEU A 289 -17.90 -27.20 -3.86
CA LEU A 289 -17.13 -26.08 -3.31
C LEU A 289 -18.05 -24.94 -2.86
N THR A 290 -19.16 -24.71 -3.58
CA THR A 290 -20.19 -23.75 -3.18
C THR A 290 -20.83 -24.14 -1.86
N GLU A 291 -21.21 -25.40 -1.68
CA GLU A 291 -21.79 -25.93 -0.45
C GLU A 291 -20.82 -25.83 0.73
N ILE A 292 -19.56 -26.23 0.54
CA ILE A 292 -18.50 -26.09 1.57
C ILE A 292 -18.37 -24.63 2.00
N ARG A 293 -18.26 -23.69 1.05
CA ARG A 293 -18.16 -22.26 1.37
C ARG A 293 -19.37 -21.80 2.18
N ARG A 294 -20.60 -22.08 1.72
CA ARG A 294 -21.83 -21.62 2.38
C ARG A 294 -21.97 -22.20 3.77
N HIS A 295 -21.74 -23.51 3.92
CA HIS A 295 -21.82 -24.19 5.21
C HIS A 295 -20.79 -23.65 6.22
N ILE A 296 -19.53 -23.45 5.80
CA ILE A 296 -18.51 -22.85 6.67
C ILE A 296 -18.92 -21.44 7.11
N LEU A 297 -19.35 -20.59 6.19
CA LEU A 297 -19.68 -19.19 6.49
C LEU A 297 -20.94 -19.07 7.38
N ALA A 298 -21.92 -19.94 7.21
CA ALA A 298 -23.15 -19.92 8.00
C ALA A 298 -23.02 -20.63 9.36
N GLU A 299 -22.37 -21.80 9.41
CA GLU A 299 -22.50 -22.72 10.54
C GLU A 299 -21.24 -22.85 11.40
N PHE A 300 -20.04 -22.62 10.85
CA PHE A 300 -18.81 -22.78 11.64
C PHE A 300 -18.69 -21.67 12.67
N GLN A 301 -18.42 -22.05 13.92
CA GLN A 301 -18.05 -21.12 14.98
C GLN A 301 -16.79 -20.31 14.62
N HIS A 302 -15.80 -20.97 14.01
CA HIS A 302 -14.53 -20.36 13.62
C HIS A 302 -14.41 -20.26 12.10
N LEU A 303 -14.15 -19.04 11.61
CA LEU A 303 -13.83 -18.83 10.20
C LEU A 303 -12.45 -19.42 9.87
N PRO A 304 -12.26 -20.00 8.67
CA PRO A 304 -10.93 -20.37 8.19
C PRO A 304 -10.00 -19.16 8.18
N VAL A 305 -8.70 -19.40 8.33
CA VAL A 305 -7.69 -18.36 8.10
C VAL A 305 -7.70 -17.94 6.63
N ALA A 306 -7.68 -18.92 5.72
CA ALA A 306 -7.70 -18.70 4.28
C ALA A 306 -8.52 -19.77 3.54
N GLY A 307 -9.03 -19.42 2.36
CA GLY A 307 -9.72 -20.34 1.46
C GLY A 307 -9.50 -19.94 0.01
N ASN A 308 -8.77 -20.77 -0.75
CA ASN A 308 -8.45 -20.52 -2.15
C ASN A 308 -9.09 -21.60 -3.04
N ILE A 309 -9.76 -21.18 -4.12
CA ILE A 309 -10.36 -22.09 -5.11
C ILE A 309 -9.56 -21.99 -6.41
N CYS A 310 -9.04 -23.11 -6.88
CA CYS A 310 -8.25 -23.22 -8.12
C CYS A 310 -8.91 -24.23 -9.06
N THR A 311 -9.08 -23.86 -10.34
CA THR A 311 -9.64 -24.76 -11.37
C THR A 311 -8.60 -25.08 -12.45
N ALA A 312 -8.52 -24.27 -13.51
CA ALA A 312 -7.69 -24.53 -14.70
C ALA A 312 -6.23 -24.05 -14.59
N ILE A 313 -5.91 -23.23 -13.60
CA ILE A 313 -4.56 -22.63 -13.42
C ILE A 313 -3.51 -23.68 -12.99
N PHE A 314 -3.93 -24.82 -12.45
CA PHE A 314 -3.03 -25.85 -11.94
C PHE A 314 -2.09 -26.41 -13.02
N THR A 315 -2.57 -26.56 -14.25
CA THR A 315 -1.81 -27.12 -15.37
C THR A 315 -0.74 -26.16 -15.90
N ILE A 316 -0.94 -24.84 -15.75
CA ILE A 316 -0.05 -23.79 -16.25
C ILE A 316 1.01 -23.42 -15.19
N SER A 317 0.72 -23.64 -13.90
CA SER A 317 1.62 -23.30 -12.79
C SER A 317 1.77 -24.43 -11.76
N PRO A 318 2.36 -25.58 -12.12
CA PRO A 318 2.47 -26.75 -11.25
C PRO A 318 3.36 -26.52 -10.00
N ARG A 319 4.17 -25.45 -9.97
CA ARG A 319 5.09 -25.12 -8.86
C ARG A 319 4.57 -24.07 -7.88
N SER A 320 3.41 -23.45 -8.13
CA SER A 320 2.93 -22.31 -7.34
C SER A 320 2.48 -22.65 -5.91
N MET A 321 2.14 -23.91 -5.61
CA MET A 321 1.68 -24.32 -4.27
C MET A 321 2.70 -25.15 -3.46
N ALA A 322 3.90 -25.43 -3.98
CA ALA A 322 4.93 -26.16 -3.24
C ALA A 322 5.70 -25.29 -2.21
N LYS A 323 5.25 -24.04 -2.00
CA LYS A 323 5.81 -23.09 -1.04
C LYS A 323 4.75 -22.57 -0.07
N THR A 324 3.98 -23.46 0.54
CA THR A 324 3.44 -23.18 1.87
C THR A 324 4.54 -23.49 2.89
N PRO A 325 4.87 -22.58 3.82
CA PRO A 325 5.80 -22.91 4.89
C PRO A 325 5.20 -24.03 5.74
N SER A 326 6.01 -25.05 6.00
CA SER A 326 5.80 -26.05 7.06
C SER A 326 5.73 -25.40 8.44
#